data_AF-A0A828XZT6-F1
#
_entry.id   AF-A0A828XZT6-F1
#
_cell.length_a   1.000
_cell.length_b   1.000
_cell.length_c   1.000
_cell.angle_alpha   90.00
_cell.angle_beta   90.00
_cell.angle_gamma   90.00
#
_symmetry.space_group_name_H-M   'P 1'
#
loop_
_entity.id
_entity.type
_entity.pdbx_description
1 polymer ?
#
loop_
_entity_poly.entity_id
_entity_poly.type
_entity_poly.pdbx_seq_one_letter_code
_entity_poly.pdbx_strand_id
1 'polypeptide(L)'
;MQKKIFFIILSFTFCFKPQMTFESVQKGKDLEKISEISIDEFFQLWSQNRRKLKFQTNVRSLFEDLEYTYFGKTDIYGYTWKNRFFKIKKNLLQIEFPNYQTFFAEDLEKYYFDHLRSKKDLIDLDRLENQDWKECRPNYSYSLLRQKVTLQIRWKVDSSCPKLSVFQGRIDKIHYDLNSGKISE
;
A
#
# COMPACT_ATOMS: atom_id res chain seq x y z
N MET A 1 -59.57 45.07 5.29
CA MET A 1 -58.31 44.73 5.99
C MET A 1 -57.54 43.71 5.15
N GLN A 2 -56.49 44.12 4.43
CA GLN A 2 -55.59 43.21 3.71
C GLN A 2 -54.36 42.93 4.59
N LYS A 3 -54.19 41.68 5.03
CA LYS A 3 -52.98 41.25 5.74
C LYS A 3 -51.89 40.96 4.71
N LYS A 4 -50.86 41.81 4.65
CA LYS A 4 -49.63 41.53 3.91
C LYS A 4 -48.84 40.46 4.68
N ILE A 5 -48.77 39.24 4.14
CA ILE A 5 -47.88 38.20 4.65
C ILE A 5 -46.51 38.43 4.00
N PHE A 6 -45.54 38.89 4.78
CA PHE A 6 -44.15 38.97 4.37
C PHE A 6 -43.52 37.58 4.54
N PHE A 7 -43.19 36.92 3.43
CA PHE A 7 -42.37 35.72 3.44
C PHE A 7 -40.89 36.13 3.62
N ILE A 8 -40.36 35.94 4.81
CA ILE A 8 -38.92 36.03 5.07
C ILE A 8 -38.31 34.71 4.56
N ILE A 9 -37.61 34.78 3.43
CA ILE A 9 -36.80 33.66 2.94
C ILE A 9 -35.56 33.59 3.84
N LEU A 10 -35.57 32.67 4.81
CA LEU A 10 -34.38 32.32 5.58
C LEU A 10 -33.44 31.52 4.67
N SER A 11 -32.48 32.20 4.04
CA SER A 11 -31.39 31.56 3.33
C SER A 11 -30.42 30.93 4.34
N PHE A 12 -30.62 29.64 4.65
CA PHE A 12 -29.58 28.84 5.28
C PHE A 12 -28.42 28.71 4.29
N THR A 13 -27.36 29.48 4.47
CA THR A 13 -26.07 29.22 3.83
C THR A 13 -25.54 27.91 4.42
N PHE A 14 -25.86 26.81 3.77
CA PHE A 14 -25.27 25.50 4.06
C PHE A 14 -23.77 25.63 3.77
N CYS A 15 -23.00 25.87 4.81
CA CYS A 15 -21.54 25.97 4.75
C CYS A 15 -21.01 24.54 4.60
N PHE A 16 -21.18 23.95 3.41
CA PHE A 16 -20.50 22.72 3.03
C PHE A 16 -19.01 23.06 3.02
N LYS A 17 -18.30 22.71 4.09
CA LYS A 17 -16.84 22.71 4.06
C LYS A 17 -16.44 21.84 2.87
N PRO A 18 -15.73 22.38 1.87
CA PRO A 18 -15.35 21.60 0.71
C PRO A 18 -14.56 20.38 1.17
N GLN A 19 -14.99 19.20 0.73
CA GLN A 19 -14.29 17.97 1.03
C GLN A 19 -12.94 17.99 0.29
N MET A 20 -11.86 17.67 1.00
CA MET A 20 -10.51 17.61 0.43
C MET A 20 -10.47 16.62 -0.74
N THR A 21 -9.92 17.05 -1.87
CA THR A 21 -9.80 16.26 -3.11
C THR A 21 -8.34 16.11 -3.53
N PHE A 22 -8.06 15.11 -4.37
CA PHE A 22 -6.72 14.94 -4.97
C PHE A 22 -6.23 16.21 -5.67
N GLU A 23 -7.09 16.85 -6.45
CA GLU A 23 -6.76 18.08 -7.17
C GLU A 23 -6.46 19.24 -6.22
N SER A 24 -7.20 19.37 -5.12
CA SER A 24 -6.94 20.42 -4.12
C SER A 24 -5.56 20.26 -3.48
N VAL A 25 -5.18 19.04 -3.10
CA VAL A 25 -3.87 18.75 -2.49
C VAL A 25 -2.74 18.96 -3.50
N GLN A 26 -2.93 18.53 -4.75
CA GLN A 26 -1.96 18.77 -5.83
C GLN A 26 -1.72 20.26 -6.10
N LYS A 27 -2.72 21.11 -5.83
CA LYS A 27 -2.61 22.57 -5.91
C LYS A 27 -2.05 23.22 -4.62
N GLY A 28 -1.58 22.41 -3.67
CA GLY A 28 -1.04 22.89 -2.39
C GLY A 28 -2.10 23.44 -1.43
N LYS A 29 -3.36 23.01 -1.56
CA LYS A 29 -4.46 23.43 -0.67
C LYS A 29 -4.76 22.38 0.40
N ASP A 30 -5.30 22.86 1.53
CA ASP A 30 -5.75 22.03 2.65
C ASP A 30 -4.64 21.19 3.33
N LEU A 31 -3.37 21.52 3.07
CA LEU A 31 -2.19 20.78 3.54
C LEU A 31 -2.10 20.72 5.07
N GLU A 32 -2.56 21.77 5.75
CA GLU A 32 -2.59 21.88 7.20
C GLU A 32 -3.53 20.86 7.87
N LYS A 33 -4.54 20.38 7.13
CA LYS A 33 -5.52 19.39 7.61
C LYS A 33 -5.04 17.95 7.40
N ILE A 34 -3.96 17.75 6.64
CA ILE A 34 -3.42 16.43 6.33
C ILE A 34 -2.57 15.95 7.50
N SER A 35 -2.94 14.82 8.10
CA SER A 35 -2.22 14.22 9.21
C SER A 35 -0.85 13.69 8.78
N GLU A 36 0.15 13.95 9.62
CA GLU A 36 1.46 13.31 9.55
C GLU A 36 1.34 11.85 10.01
N ILE A 37 2.01 10.94 9.32
CA ILE A 37 2.09 9.51 9.69
C ILE A 37 3.54 9.09 9.92
N SER A 38 3.74 8.00 10.64
CA SER A 38 5.09 7.44 10.87
C SER A 38 5.66 6.79 9.61
N ILE A 39 6.99 6.60 9.60
CA ILE A 39 7.66 5.88 8.51
C ILE A 39 7.18 4.43 8.40
N ASP A 40 6.90 3.77 9.53
CA ASP A 40 6.39 2.40 9.54
C ASP A 40 5.01 2.32 8.91
N GLU A 41 4.11 3.24 9.26
CA GLU A 41 2.78 3.30 8.66
C GLU A 41 2.86 3.62 7.16
N PHE A 42 3.71 4.57 6.78
CA PHE A 42 3.97 4.89 5.37
C PHE A 42 4.47 3.66 4.60
N PHE A 43 5.44 2.94 5.14
CA PHE A 43 6.00 1.74 4.51
C PHE A 43 4.93 0.66 4.32
N GLN A 44 4.07 0.41 5.31
CA GLN A 44 2.97 -0.56 5.19
C GLN A 44 1.94 -0.17 4.12
N LEU A 45 1.68 1.13 3.94
CA LEU A 45 0.82 1.62 2.86
C LEU A 45 1.50 1.49 1.50
N TRP A 46 2.79 1.83 1.43
CA TRP A 46 3.56 1.80 0.19
C TRP A 46 3.82 0.38 -0.32
N SER A 47 4.08 -0.58 0.57
CA SER A 47 4.31 -1.98 0.22
C SER A 47 3.09 -2.65 -0.43
N GLN A 48 1.91 -2.03 -0.33
CA GLN A 48 0.69 -2.49 -0.99
C GLN A 48 0.57 -2.00 -2.45
N ASN A 49 1.44 -1.09 -2.89
CA ASN A 49 1.45 -0.62 -4.26
C ASN A 49 1.73 -1.76 -5.24
N ARG A 50 1.00 -1.77 -6.36
CA ARG A 50 1.14 -2.76 -7.44
C ARG A 50 1.48 -2.05 -8.76
N ARG A 51 2.30 -2.66 -9.64
CA ARG A 51 2.64 -2.07 -10.94
C ARG A 51 1.44 -1.99 -11.87
N LYS A 52 0.57 -3.01 -11.81
CA LYS A 52 -0.65 -3.09 -12.63
C LYS A 52 -1.88 -3.13 -11.72
N LEU A 53 -2.76 -2.16 -11.92
CA LEU A 53 -3.99 -2.02 -11.14
C LEU A 53 -5.22 -1.97 -12.05
N LYS A 54 -6.34 -2.49 -11.56
CA LYS A 54 -7.66 -2.27 -12.17
C LYS A 54 -8.25 -0.90 -11.80
N PHE A 55 -7.94 -0.39 -10.61
CA PHE A 55 -8.41 0.89 -10.08
C PHE A 55 -7.25 1.66 -9.45
N GLN A 56 -7.27 2.99 -9.47
CA GLN A 56 -6.20 3.81 -8.88
C GLN A 56 -6.23 3.78 -7.33
N THR A 57 -5.72 2.71 -6.74
CA THR A 57 -5.67 2.49 -5.29
C THR A 57 -4.28 2.64 -4.69
N ASN A 58 -3.24 2.71 -5.53
CA ASN A 58 -1.87 2.94 -5.10
C ASN A 58 -1.74 4.29 -4.37
N VAL A 59 -0.83 4.31 -3.40
CA VAL A 59 -0.26 5.54 -2.86
C VAL A 59 0.51 6.26 -3.96
N ARG A 60 0.29 7.56 -4.10
CA ARG A 60 1.07 8.44 -4.98
C ARG A 60 1.41 9.74 -4.26
N SER A 61 2.57 10.30 -4.59
CA SER A 61 2.91 11.68 -4.20
C SER A 61 1.98 12.65 -4.93
N LEU A 62 1.52 13.67 -4.23
CA LEU A 62 0.59 14.68 -4.73
C LEU A 62 1.19 16.07 -4.73
N PHE A 63 1.96 16.39 -3.69
CA PHE A 63 2.56 17.69 -3.49
C PHE A 63 3.81 17.56 -2.61
N GLU A 64 4.75 18.47 -2.76
CA GLU A 64 5.92 18.59 -1.90
C GLU A 64 6.13 20.05 -1.53
N ASP A 65 6.38 20.30 -0.25
CA ASP A 65 6.89 21.59 0.24
C ASP A 65 8.31 21.43 0.82
N LEU A 66 8.75 22.40 1.62
CA LEU A 66 10.07 22.41 2.22
C LEU A 66 10.25 21.33 3.31
N GLU A 67 9.19 20.97 4.03
CA GLU A 67 9.25 20.08 5.19
C GLU A 67 8.65 18.69 4.89
N TYR A 68 7.60 18.63 4.07
CA TYR A 68 6.76 17.46 3.88
C TYR A 68 6.61 17.04 2.43
N THR A 69 6.47 15.73 2.24
CA THR A 69 5.88 15.13 1.04
C THR A 69 4.45 14.69 1.37
N TYR A 70 3.49 15.10 0.55
CA TYR A 70 2.07 14.80 0.71
C TYR A 70 1.65 13.72 -0.25
N PHE A 71 0.91 12.75 0.26
CA PHE A 71 0.48 11.57 -0.47
C PHE A 71 -1.02 11.41 -0.43
N GLY A 72 -1.54 10.64 -1.38
CA GLY A 72 -2.90 10.15 -1.29
C GLY A 72 -3.11 8.82 -1.99
N LYS A 73 -4.18 8.15 -1.58
CA LYS A 73 -4.70 6.93 -2.19
C LYS A 73 -6.21 6.86 -2.06
N THR A 74 -6.81 6.00 -2.88
CA THR A 74 -8.22 5.63 -2.76
C THR A 74 -8.32 4.29 -2.05
N ASP A 75 -9.08 4.25 -0.98
CA ASP A 75 -9.45 3.03 -0.27
C ASP A 75 -10.79 2.53 -0.79
N ILE A 76 -10.89 1.22 -1.02
CA ILE A 76 -12.10 0.56 -1.49
C ILE A 76 -12.58 -0.36 -0.38
N TYR A 77 -13.75 -0.06 0.19
CA TYR A 77 -14.42 -0.87 1.20
C TYR A 77 -15.81 -1.25 0.68
N GLY A 78 -15.94 -2.48 0.18
CA GLY A 78 -17.16 -2.93 -0.49
C GLY A 78 -17.50 -2.02 -1.68
N TYR A 79 -18.63 -1.33 -1.61
CA TYR A 79 -19.08 -0.38 -2.64
C TYR A 79 -18.68 1.07 -2.37
N THR A 80 -17.93 1.34 -1.29
CA THR A 80 -17.54 2.71 -0.91
C THR A 80 -16.09 3.00 -1.26
N TRP A 81 -15.86 4.20 -1.80
CA TRP A 81 -14.56 4.68 -2.23
C TRP A 81 -14.23 5.90 -1.38
N LYS A 82 -13.14 5.84 -0.62
CA LYS A 82 -12.73 6.92 0.28
C LYS A 82 -11.32 7.37 -0.05
N ASN A 83 -11.15 8.66 -0.27
CA ASN A 83 -9.83 9.24 -0.44
C ASN A 83 -9.16 9.35 0.93
N ARG A 84 -7.93 8.88 1.02
CA ARG A 84 -7.06 9.01 2.18
C ARG A 84 -5.86 9.84 1.80
N PHE A 85 -5.58 10.87 2.61
CA PHE A 85 -4.43 11.76 2.47
C PHE A 85 -3.58 11.70 3.73
N PHE A 86 -2.27 11.79 3.56
CA PHE A 86 -1.30 11.79 4.66
C PHE A 86 -0.02 12.48 4.20
N LYS A 87 0.79 12.91 5.16
CA LYS A 87 2.09 13.53 4.90
C LYS A 87 3.19 12.86 5.73
N ILE A 88 4.42 12.97 5.24
CA ILE A 88 5.61 12.50 5.94
C ILE A 88 6.73 13.52 5.78
N LYS A 89 7.57 13.66 6.80
CA LYS A 89 8.72 14.55 6.72
C LYS A 89 9.67 14.09 5.63
N LYS A 90 10.05 15.02 4.76
CA LYS A 90 10.88 14.75 3.58
C LYS A 90 12.25 14.18 3.96
N ASN A 91 12.86 14.72 5.02
CA ASN A 91 14.16 14.22 5.49
C ASN A 91 14.06 12.77 6.01
N LEU A 92 13.03 12.45 6.78
CA LEU A 92 12.81 11.14 7.36
C LEU A 92 12.58 10.11 6.26
N LEU A 93 11.75 10.45 5.26
CA LEU A 93 11.49 9.60 4.11
C LEU A 93 12.77 9.30 3.33
N GLN A 94 13.62 10.31 3.08
CA GLN A 94 14.89 10.14 2.38
C GLN A 94 15.89 9.29 3.16
N ILE A 95 15.93 9.44 4.49
CA ILE A 95 16.86 8.71 5.36
C ILE A 95 16.42 7.26 5.55
N GLU A 96 15.15 7.00 5.81
CA GLU A 96 14.70 5.66 6.20
C GLU A 96 14.24 4.80 5.02
N PHE A 97 13.62 5.43 4.00
CA PHE A 97 13.09 4.74 2.83
C PHE A 97 13.52 5.44 1.52
N PRO A 98 14.83 5.50 1.24
CA PRO A 98 15.33 6.04 -0.03
C PRO A 98 14.81 5.22 -1.21
N ASN A 99 14.68 5.86 -2.37
CA ASN A 99 14.26 5.22 -3.62
C ASN A 99 12.90 4.49 -3.56
N TYR A 100 12.04 4.85 -2.60
CA TYR A 100 10.71 4.22 -2.44
C TYR A 100 9.89 4.25 -3.73
N GLN A 101 10.07 5.26 -4.59
CA GLN A 101 9.34 5.41 -5.85
C GLN A 101 9.57 4.25 -6.84
N THR A 102 10.73 3.61 -6.79
CA THR A 102 11.07 2.48 -7.68
C THR A 102 10.83 1.12 -7.00
N PHE A 103 10.62 1.10 -5.69
CA PHE A 103 10.37 -0.10 -4.92
C PHE A 103 8.91 -0.55 -5.02
N PHE A 104 8.72 -1.82 -5.40
CA PHE A 104 7.44 -2.52 -5.33
C PHE A 104 7.63 -3.86 -4.62
N ALA A 105 6.87 -4.10 -3.54
CA ALA A 105 6.97 -5.34 -2.77
C ALA A 105 6.66 -6.60 -3.61
N GLU A 106 5.80 -6.45 -4.62
CA GLU A 106 5.48 -7.53 -5.57
C GLU A 106 6.69 -8.05 -6.35
N ASP A 107 7.74 -7.23 -6.52
CA ASP A 107 8.96 -7.68 -7.18
C ASP A 107 9.73 -8.69 -6.30
N LEU A 108 9.66 -8.53 -4.97
CA LEU A 108 10.24 -9.49 -4.02
C LEU A 108 9.42 -10.79 -3.97
N GLU A 109 8.08 -10.68 -4.00
CA GLU A 109 7.20 -11.84 -4.11
C GLU A 109 7.52 -12.63 -5.38
N LYS A 110 7.68 -11.94 -6.52
CA LYS A 110 8.02 -12.55 -7.80
C LYS A 110 9.39 -13.21 -7.76
N TYR A 111 10.41 -12.51 -7.26
CA TYR A 111 11.76 -13.06 -7.12
C TYR A 111 11.76 -14.37 -6.32
N TYR A 112 11.04 -14.41 -5.20
CA TYR A 112 10.93 -15.61 -4.37
C TYR A 112 10.40 -16.81 -5.15
N PHE A 113 9.29 -16.65 -5.88
CA PHE A 113 8.70 -17.75 -6.63
C PHE A 113 9.51 -18.16 -7.85
N ASP A 114 10.14 -17.20 -8.54
CA ASP A 114 11.04 -17.51 -9.66
C ASP A 114 12.26 -18.31 -9.15
N HIS A 115 12.80 -17.96 -7.98
CA HIS A 115 13.88 -18.72 -7.34
C HIS A 115 13.44 -20.11 -6.91
N LEU A 116 12.24 -20.25 -6.30
CA LEU A 116 11.69 -21.57 -5.97
C LEU A 116 11.50 -22.45 -7.20
N ARG A 117 10.94 -21.91 -8.30
CA ARG A 117 10.72 -22.66 -9.55
C ARG A 117 12.03 -23.14 -10.18
N SER A 118 13.12 -22.37 -10.01
CA SER A 118 14.45 -22.76 -10.52
C SER A 118 15.02 -24.00 -9.84
N LYS A 119 14.60 -24.29 -8.61
CA LYS A 119 14.97 -25.50 -7.87
C LYS A 119 14.03 -26.64 -8.32
N LYS A 120 14.39 -27.27 -9.45
CA LYS A 120 13.62 -28.33 -10.16
C LYS A 120 13.03 -29.44 -9.29
N ASP A 121 13.56 -29.66 -8.09
CA ASP A 121 13.15 -30.74 -7.18
C ASP A 121 12.03 -30.34 -6.19
N LEU A 122 11.64 -29.07 -6.11
CA LEU A 122 10.84 -28.58 -5.00
C LEU A 122 9.32 -28.63 -5.18
N ILE A 123 8.78 -28.53 -6.42
CA ILE A 123 7.37 -28.74 -6.83
C ILE A 123 7.18 -28.14 -8.23
N ASP A 124 6.39 -28.79 -9.08
CA ASP A 124 5.85 -28.15 -10.30
C ASP A 124 4.77 -27.13 -9.89
N LEU A 125 5.22 -25.91 -9.56
CA LEU A 125 4.37 -24.80 -9.14
C LEU A 125 3.38 -24.40 -10.25
N ASP A 126 3.67 -24.73 -11.51
CA ASP A 126 2.84 -24.40 -12.66
C ASP A 126 1.64 -25.38 -12.77
N ARG A 127 1.71 -26.57 -12.14
CA ARG A 127 0.59 -27.53 -11.99
C ARG A 127 -0.30 -27.31 -10.76
N LEU A 128 -0.01 -26.31 -9.94
CA LEU A 128 -0.92 -25.88 -8.86
C LEU A 128 -2.05 -25.02 -9.47
N GLU A 129 -2.94 -25.68 -10.23
CA GLU A 129 -4.16 -25.06 -10.73
C GLU A 129 -5.04 -24.61 -9.56
N ASN A 130 -5.03 -23.30 -9.33
CA ASN A 130 -6.14 -22.41 -8.93
C ASN A 130 -6.95 -22.65 -7.64
N GLN A 131 -6.96 -23.83 -7.01
CA GLN A 131 -7.72 -24.10 -5.77
C GLN A 131 -6.81 -24.18 -4.56
N ASP A 132 -5.80 -25.06 -4.59
CA ASP A 132 -4.79 -25.20 -3.52
C ASP A 132 -4.03 -23.88 -3.28
N TRP A 133 -3.79 -23.09 -4.34
CA TRP A 133 -3.14 -21.78 -4.22
C TRP A 133 -4.04 -20.71 -3.58
N LYS A 134 -5.36 -20.79 -3.78
CA LYS A 134 -6.30 -19.84 -3.16
C LYS A 134 -6.44 -20.09 -1.67
N GLU A 135 -6.38 -21.35 -1.26
CA GLU A 135 -6.57 -21.77 0.13
C GLU A 135 -5.25 -21.76 0.93
N CYS A 136 -4.13 -22.18 0.34
CA CYS A 136 -2.86 -22.37 1.04
C CYS A 136 -1.71 -21.48 0.57
N ARG A 137 -2.04 -20.29 0.04
CA ARG A 137 -1.03 -19.27 -0.25
C ARG A 137 -0.20 -18.95 1.01
N PRO A 138 1.10 -18.67 0.85
CA PRO A 138 1.88 -18.20 1.97
C PRO A 138 1.40 -16.81 2.40
N ASN A 139 1.60 -16.52 3.68
CA ASN A 139 1.42 -15.19 4.22
C ASN A 139 2.72 -14.39 4.07
N TYR A 140 2.60 -13.19 3.54
CA TYR A 140 3.71 -12.25 3.43
C TYR A 140 3.66 -11.24 4.58
N SER A 141 4.81 -10.93 5.14
CA SER A 141 4.99 -9.80 6.04
C SER A 141 6.20 -9.00 5.61
N TYR A 142 6.06 -7.69 5.60
CA TYR A 142 7.09 -6.74 5.18
C TYR A 142 7.53 -5.90 6.38
N SER A 143 8.84 -5.70 6.50
CA SER A 143 9.42 -4.75 7.46
C SER A 143 10.53 -3.94 6.80
N LEU A 144 10.71 -2.72 7.29
CA LEU A 144 11.77 -1.81 6.87
C LEU A 144 12.65 -1.53 8.08
N LEU A 145 13.95 -1.77 7.96
CA LEU A 145 14.92 -1.45 9.01
C LEU A 145 16.25 -1.06 8.36
N ARG A 146 16.79 0.11 8.74
CA ARG A 146 18.09 0.61 8.25
C ARG A 146 18.19 0.53 6.72
N GLN A 147 17.17 1.05 6.03
CA GLN A 147 17.09 1.06 4.56
C GLN A 147 17.12 -0.33 3.90
N LYS A 148 16.81 -1.39 4.65
CA LYS A 148 16.65 -2.75 4.14
C LYS A 148 15.21 -3.20 4.34
N VAL A 149 14.61 -3.65 3.25
CA VAL A 149 13.29 -4.28 3.27
C VAL A 149 13.47 -5.77 3.51
N THR A 150 12.79 -6.31 4.50
CA THR A 150 12.70 -7.75 4.72
C THR A 150 11.31 -8.23 4.34
N LEU A 151 11.24 -9.10 3.34
CA LEU A 151 10.07 -9.91 3.06
C LEU A 151 10.23 -11.23 3.83
N GLN A 152 9.26 -11.52 4.70
CA GLN A 152 9.14 -12.82 5.34
C GLN A 152 7.92 -13.55 4.76
N ILE A 153 8.15 -14.78 4.31
CA ILE A 153 7.17 -15.67 3.71
C ILE A 153 6.89 -16.79 4.72
N ARG A 154 5.64 -16.93 5.16
CA ARG A 154 5.23 -18.00 6.08
C ARG A 154 4.19 -18.89 5.42
N TRP A 155 4.55 -20.15 5.22
CA TRP A 155 3.66 -21.16 4.69
C TRP A 155 2.77 -21.71 5.81
N LYS A 156 1.45 -21.57 5.63
CA LYS A 156 0.43 -22.17 6.50
C LYS A 156 -0.23 -23.31 5.73
N VAL A 157 0.52 -24.38 5.52
CA VAL A 157 0.02 -25.59 4.88
C VAL A 157 -0.62 -26.48 5.93
N ASP A 158 -1.84 -26.92 5.67
CA ASP A 158 -2.54 -27.92 6.46
C ASP A 158 -2.98 -29.09 5.56
N SER A 159 -3.80 -29.99 6.11
CA SER A 159 -4.27 -31.20 5.42
C SER A 159 -5.09 -30.92 4.15
N SER A 160 -5.61 -29.71 3.93
CA SER A 160 -6.32 -29.35 2.70
C SER A 160 -5.39 -29.21 1.49
N CYS A 161 -4.08 -29.04 1.72
CA CYS A 161 -3.09 -28.81 0.65
C CYS A 161 -1.94 -29.83 0.67
N PRO A 162 -2.24 -31.12 0.43
CA PRO A 162 -1.26 -32.19 0.52
C PRO A 162 -0.08 -32.01 -0.46
N LYS A 163 -0.33 -31.38 -1.62
CA LYS A 163 0.70 -31.07 -2.62
C LYS A 163 1.74 -30.05 -2.16
N LEU A 164 1.43 -29.25 -1.14
CA LEU A 164 2.31 -28.23 -0.57
C LEU A 164 2.94 -28.67 0.76
N SER A 165 2.75 -29.92 1.17
CA SER A 165 3.24 -30.46 2.45
C SER A 165 4.74 -30.23 2.71
N VAL A 166 5.57 -30.20 1.66
CA VAL A 166 7.01 -29.88 1.76
C VAL A 166 7.29 -28.47 2.29
N PHE A 167 6.30 -27.57 2.25
CA PHE A 167 6.38 -26.21 2.79
C PHE A 167 5.76 -26.09 4.18
N GLN A 168 5.26 -27.17 4.79
CA GLN A 168 4.61 -27.12 6.10
C GLN A 168 5.54 -26.53 7.17
N GLY A 169 5.08 -25.45 7.81
CA GLY A 169 5.86 -24.76 8.85
C GLY A 169 7.06 -23.96 8.34
N ARG A 170 7.30 -23.92 7.02
CA ARG A 170 8.44 -23.22 6.43
C ARG A 170 8.28 -21.70 6.57
N ILE A 171 9.38 -21.06 6.97
CA ILE A 171 9.51 -19.61 7.02
C ILE A 171 10.76 -19.23 6.23
N ASP A 172 10.56 -18.49 5.15
CA ASP A 172 11.65 -17.96 4.33
C ASP A 172 11.76 -16.44 4.53
N LYS A 173 12.96 -15.91 4.35
CA LYS A 173 13.24 -14.48 4.42
C LYS A 173 14.04 -14.06 3.21
N ILE A 174 13.70 -12.89 2.68
CA ILE A 174 14.42 -12.21 1.62
C ILE A 174 14.74 -10.81 2.12
N HIS A 175 15.98 -10.40 1.96
CA HIS A 175 16.42 -9.06 2.27
C HIS A 175 16.70 -8.28 0.99
N TYR A 176 16.19 -7.06 0.91
CA TYR A 176 16.38 -6.14 -0.20
C TYR A 176 17.00 -4.84 0.30
N ASP A 177 18.15 -4.47 -0.26
CA ASP A 177 18.84 -3.24 0.06
C ASP A 177 18.38 -2.12 -0.88
N LEU A 178 17.76 -1.08 -0.32
CA LEU A 178 17.16 0.03 -1.08
C LEU A 178 18.20 0.89 -1.84
N ASN A 179 19.46 0.89 -1.40
CA ASN A 179 20.50 1.70 -2.04
C ASN A 179 21.13 0.97 -3.21
N SER A 180 21.47 -0.30 -3.01
CA SER A 180 22.12 -1.11 -4.05
C SER A 180 21.12 -1.71 -5.04
N GLY A 181 19.84 -1.77 -4.68
CA GLY A 181 18.81 -2.47 -5.42
C GLY A 181 19.03 -3.99 -5.49
N LYS A 182 19.87 -4.54 -4.60
CA LYS A 182 20.23 -5.95 -4.59
C LYS A 182 19.40 -6.73 -3.58
N ILE A 183 19.14 -7.98 -3.93
CA ILE A 183 18.54 -8.97 -3.05
C ILE A 183 19.65 -9.83 -2.43
N SER A 184 19.55 -10.10 -1.13
CA SER A 184 20.36 -11.07 -0.41
C SER A 184 19.46 -12.04 0.33
N GLU A 185 19.80 -13.33 0.25
CA GLU A 185 19.18 -14.41 1.04
C GLU A 185 19.81 -14.53 2.42
#